data_AF-A0A6I4XJW4-F1
#
_entry.id   AF-A0A6I4XJW4-F1
#
_cell.length_a   1.000
_cell.length_b   1.000
_cell.length_c   1.000
_cell.angle_alpha   90.00
_cell.angle_beta   90.00
_cell.angle_gamma   90.00
#
_symmetry.space_group_name_H-M   'P 1'
#
loop_
_entity.id
_entity.type
_entity.pdbx_description
1 polymer ?
#
loop_
_entity_poly.entity_id
_entity_poly.type
_entity_poly.pdbx_seq_one_letter_code
_entity_poly.pdbx_strand_id
1 'polypeptide(L)'
;KVNKEERLRIVQGKHPLLLEHAVPLTFSLGAEYRGLVITGANAGGKTVVLKTVGLLTVMTQFGLQIPAQAGTEIPVLDEIFVDIGDQQNLENALSTFSGHMKNIAEMLRNVKRHTLVLLDEIGSGTEPNEGAGLAIAIMETMYQKGALVVATTHYGE
;
A
#
# COMPACT_ATOMS: atom_id res chain seq x y z
N LYS A 1 -11.86 15.94 -2.67
CA LYS A 1 -13.09 15.72 -1.88
C LYS A 1 -12.79 14.71 -0.79
N VAL A 2 -13.13 15.00 0.47
CA VAL A 2 -13.07 14.02 1.55
C VAL A 2 -14.40 13.26 1.61
N ASN A 3 -14.37 11.96 1.87
CA ASN A 3 -15.56 11.10 1.81
C ASN A 3 -15.57 10.02 2.92
N LYS A 4 -16.71 9.40 3.19
CA LYS A 4 -16.85 8.33 4.20
C LYS A 4 -17.11 6.96 3.57
N GLU A 5 -17.24 6.89 2.25
CA GLU A 5 -17.61 5.69 1.51
C GLU A 5 -16.39 4.82 1.12
N GLU A 6 -15.23 5.04 1.75
CA GLU A 6 -13.97 4.32 1.48
C GLU A 6 -13.51 4.40 0.01
N ARG A 7 -13.95 5.42 -0.73
CA ARG A 7 -13.55 5.64 -2.12
C ARG A 7 -12.26 6.43 -2.16
N LEU A 8 -11.16 5.77 -2.50
CA LEU A 8 -9.85 6.37 -2.68
C LEU A 8 -9.57 6.54 -4.16
N ARG A 9 -9.62 7.78 -4.65
CA ARG A 9 -9.34 8.13 -6.04
C ARG A 9 -8.37 9.30 -6.08
N ILE A 10 -7.20 9.10 -6.66
CA ILE A 10 -6.21 10.15 -6.86
C ILE A 10 -6.16 10.48 -8.35
N VAL A 11 -6.28 11.76 -8.70
CA VAL A 11 -6.19 12.24 -10.09
C VAL A 11 -4.93 13.07 -10.22
N GLN A 12 -3.98 12.58 -11.02
CA GLN A 12 -2.70 13.26 -11.30
C GLN A 12 -1.99 13.73 -10.02
N GLY A 13 -2.01 12.92 -8.97
CA GLY A 13 -1.37 13.19 -7.69
C GLY A 13 0.13 12.98 -7.74
N LYS A 14 0.91 13.84 -7.11
CA LYS A 14 2.37 13.76 -7.10
C LYS A 14 2.90 13.36 -5.73
N HIS A 15 4.01 12.65 -5.71
CA HIS A 15 4.68 12.33 -4.44
C HIS A 15 5.13 13.64 -3.76
N PRO A 16 4.67 13.95 -2.53
CA PRO A 16 4.87 15.26 -1.90
C PRO A 16 6.34 15.68 -1.69
N LEU A 17 7.26 14.70 -1.60
CA LEU A 17 8.69 14.98 -1.46
C LEU A 17 9.46 15.05 -2.80
N LEU A 18 8.85 14.59 -3.91
CA LEU A 18 9.50 14.60 -5.23
C LEU A 18 8.97 15.72 -6.13
N LEU A 19 7.69 16.10 -5.96
CA LEU A 19 7.00 17.22 -6.63
C LEU A 19 7.32 17.35 -8.13
N GLU A 20 8.20 18.27 -8.51
CA GLU A 20 8.54 18.55 -9.91
C GLU A 20 9.20 17.35 -10.60
N HIS A 21 9.91 16.51 -9.85
CA HIS A 21 10.54 15.29 -10.34
C HIS A 21 9.58 14.08 -10.33
N ALA A 22 8.37 14.24 -9.78
CA ALA A 22 7.39 13.16 -9.72
C ALA A 22 6.56 13.08 -11.00
N VAL A 23 6.48 11.87 -11.56
CA VAL A 23 5.46 11.53 -12.56
C VAL A 23 4.09 11.50 -11.87
N PRO A 24 3.06 12.21 -12.37
CA PRO A 24 1.73 12.21 -11.76
C PRO A 24 1.07 10.82 -11.76
N LEU A 25 0.52 10.44 -10.61
CA LEU A 25 -0.20 9.19 -10.38
C LEU A 25 -1.71 9.40 -10.52
N THR A 26 -2.36 8.55 -11.32
CA THR A 26 -3.82 8.36 -11.25
C THR A 26 -4.09 6.98 -10.69
N PHE A 27 -4.90 6.91 -9.63
CA PHE A 27 -5.08 5.71 -8.82
C PHE A 27 -6.52 5.63 -8.31
N SER A 28 -7.06 4.42 -8.17
CA SER A 28 -8.39 4.19 -7.61
C SER A 28 -8.43 2.92 -6.77
N LEU A 29 -9.20 2.94 -5.68
CA LEU A 29 -9.46 1.80 -4.80
C LEU A 29 -10.77 2.03 -4.02
N GLY A 30 -11.47 0.96 -3.68
CA GLY A 30 -12.65 0.97 -2.82
C GLY A 30 -14.00 1.13 -3.54
N ALA A 31 -14.00 1.52 -4.82
CA ALA A 31 -15.23 1.61 -5.62
C ALA A 31 -15.60 0.26 -6.26
N GLU A 32 -14.71 -0.28 -7.10
CA GLU A 32 -14.94 -1.54 -7.83
C GLU A 32 -14.21 -2.73 -7.19
N TYR A 33 -12.99 -2.46 -6.72
CA TYR A 33 -12.13 -3.43 -6.07
C TYR A 33 -11.53 -2.81 -4.80
N ARG A 34 -11.23 -3.66 -3.82
CA ARG A 34 -10.61 -3.25 -2.55
C ARG A 34 -9.17 -3.73 -2.40
N GLY A 35 -8.71 -4.63 -3.26
CA GLY A 35 -7.33 -5.09 -3.33
C GLY A 35 -6.69 -4.70 -4.66
N LEU A 36 -5.46 -4.20 -4.61
CA LEU A 36 -4.64 -3.93 -5.80
C LEU A 36 -3.25 -4.53 -5.60
N VAL A 37 -2.81 -5.33 -6.56
CA VAL A 37 -1.45 -5.89 -6.63
C VAL A 37 -0.70 -5.20 -7.76
N ILE A 38 0.48 -4.67 -7.45
CA ILE A 38 1.37 -4.00 -8.40
C ILE A 38 2.60 -4.88 -8.62
N THR A 39 2.76 -5.39 -9.84
CA THR A 39 3.90 -6.22 -10.23
C THR A 39 4.86 -5.45 -11.14
N GLY A 40 6.06 -6.01 -11.38
CA GLY A 40 7.06 -5.46 -12.30
C GLY A 40 8.44 -5.25 -11.68
N ALA A 41 9.41 -4.79 -12.49
CA ALA A 41 10.81 -4.68 -12.09
C ALA A 41 11.06 -3.74 -10.89
N ASN A 42 12.17 -3.94 -10.18
CA ASN A 42 12.48 -3.24 -8.92
C ASN A 42 12.84 -1.75 -9.00
N ALA A 43 12.80 -1.17 -10.19
CA ALA A 43 12.94 0.28 -10.42
C ALA A 43 11.70 0.90 -11.08
N GLY A 44 10.58 0.16 -11.18
CA GLY A 44 9.36 0.61 -11.86
C GLY A 44 8.50 1.61 -11.09
N GLY A 45 8.98 2.12 -9.95
CA GLY A 45 8.24 3.08 -9.12
C GLY A 45 7.14 2.48 -8.24
N LYS A 46 7.08 1.14 -8.08
CA LYS A 46 6.07 0.46 -7.27
C LYS A 46 6.00 1.04 -5.85
N THR A 47 7.11 1.05 -5.13
CA THR A 47 7.23 1.65 -3.79
C THR A 47 6.85 3.14 -3.77
N VAL A 48 7.16 3.89 -4.83
CA VAL A 48 6.78 5.31 -4.96
C VAL A 48 5.25 5.45 -5.06
N VAL A 49 4.57 4.53 -5.72
CA VAL A 49 3.09 4.49 -5.75
C VAL A 49 2.53 4.31 -4.34
N LEU A 50 2.96 3.31 -3.55
CA LEU A 50 2.44 3.13 -2.18
C LEU A 50 2.72 4.35 -1.31
N LYS A 51 3.97 4.85 -1.33
CA LYS A 51 4.34 6.05 -0.57
C LYS A 51 3.50 7.26 -0.97
N THR A 52 3.23 7.45 -2.26
CA THR A 52 2.36 8.53 -2.76
C THR A 52 0.95 8.37 -2.22
N VAL A 53 0.35 7.18 -2.37
CA VAL A 53 -1.02 6.91 -1.89
C VAL A 53 -1.12 7.13 -0.38
N GLY A 54 -0.20 6.57 0.40
CA GLY A 54 -0.17 6.72 1.86
C GLY A 54 0.01 8.17 2.30
N LEU A 55 0.99 8.88 1.75
CA LEU A 55 1.27 10.27 2.11
C LEU A 55 0.09 11.19 1.76
N LEU A 56 -0.49 11.09 0.56
CA LEU A 56 -1.64 11.93 0.19
C LEU A 56 -2.85 11.64 1.08
N THR A 57 -3.05 10.38 1.48
CA THR A 57 -4.13 9.99 2.39
C THR A 57 -3.93 10.61 3.77
N VAL A 58 -2.74 10.44 4.36
CA VAL A 58 -2.39 10.98 5.68
C VAL A 58 -2.44 12.51 5.69
N MET A 59 -1.85 13.17 4.69
CA MET A 59 -1.90 14.63 4.55
C MET A 59 -3.34 15.14 4.55
N THR A 60 -4.25 14.46 3.83
CA THR A 60 -5.65 14.84 3.78
C THR A 60 -6.33 14.69 5.15
N GLN A 61 -6.02 13.64 5.92
CA GLN A 61 -6.55 13.45 7.28
C GLN A 61 -6.05 14.50 8.27
N PHE A 62 -4.84 15.03 8.06
CA PHE A 62 -4.32 16.19 8.81
C PHE A 62 -4.87 17.53 8.32
N GLY A 63 -5.79 17.54 7.35
CA GLY A 63 -6.37 18.76 6.80
C GLY A 63 -5.42 19.56 5.89
N LEU A 64 -4.33 18.94 5.43
CA LEU A 64 -3.38 19.57 4.53
C LEU A 64 -3.87 19.54 3.09
N GLN A 65 -3.50 20.57 2.32
CA GLN A 65 -3.65 20.54 0.88
C GLN A 65 -2.67 19.50 0.30
N ILE A 66 -3.18 18.69 -0.64
CA ILE A 66 -2.39 17.66 -1.31
C ILE A 66 -2.06 18.08 -2.75
N PRO A 67 -0.88 17.71 -3.28
CA PRO A 67 -0.49 17.96 -4.67
C PRO A 67 -1.21 16.98 -5.64
N ALA A 68 -2.51 17.18 -5.84
CA ALA A 68 -3.35 16.39 -6.75
C ALA A 68 -4.41 17.27 -7.44
N GLN A 69 -4.95 16.81 -8.57
CA GLN A 69 -5.94 17.55 -9.34
C GLN A 69 -7.38 17.39 -8.80
N ALA A 70 -8.26 18.27 -9.28
CA ALA A 70 -9.70 18.18 -9.07
C ALA A 70 -10.23 16.80 -9.49
N GLY A 71 -11.26 16.30 -8.79
CA GLY A 71 -11.75 14.93 -8.93
C GLY A 71 -11.06 13.91 -8.04
N THR A 72 -9.99 14.29 -7.33
CA THR A 72 -9.40 13.47 -6.26
C THR A 72 -10.39 13.30 -5.10
N GLU A 73 -10.61 12.06 -4.67
CA GLU A 73 -11.44 11.66 -3.53
C GLU A 73 -10.58 10.87 -2.53
N ILE A 74 -10.53 11.30 -1.27
CA ILE A 74 -9.78 10.59 -0.22
C ILE A 74 -10.76 10.21 0.89
N PRO A 75 -10.79 8.94 1.33
CA PRO A 75 -11.68 8.52 2.39
C PRO A 75 -11.12 8.89 3.76
N VAL A 76 -12.02 9.14 4.71
CA VAL A 76 -11.70 9.10 6.13
C VAL A 76 -11.54 7.62 6.53
N LEU A 77 -10.38 7.31 7.10
CA LEU A 77 -10.00 5.96 7.53
C LEU A 77 -9.65 6.01 9.01
N ASP A 78 -9.98 4.95 9.72
CA ASP A 78 -9.67 4.79 11.14
C ASP A 78 -8.18 4.45 11.32
N GLU A 79 -7.64 3.63 10.41
CA GLU A 79 -6.28 3.10 10.51
C GLU A 79 -5.58 3.04 9.14
N ILE A 80 -4.28 3.29 9.13
CA ILE A 80 -3.41 3.11 7.98
C ILE A 80 -2.23 2.24 8.42
N PHE A 81 -2.16 1.02 7.92
CA PHE A 81 -1.06 0.10 8.15
C PHE A 81 -0.08 0.13 6.99
N VAL A 82 1.21 0.13 7.31
CA VAL A 82 2.28 0.24 6.33
C VAL A 82 3.39 -0.73 6.69
N ASP A 83 3.72 -1.62 5.78
CA ASP A 83 4.92 -2.44 5.81
C ASP A 83 5.70 -2.18 4.53
N ILE A 84 6.55 -1.14 4.57
CA ILE A 84 7.36 -0.68 3.43
C ILE A 84 8.79 -0.47 3.98
N GLY A 85 9.77 -1.23 3.48
CA GLY A 85 11.14 -1.23 4.00
C GLY A 85 12.20 -1.53 2.95
N ASP A 86 13.44 -1.17 3.25
CA ASP A 86 14.57 -1.31 2.33
C ASP A 86 15.26 -2.67 2.53
N GLN A 87 14.84 -3.67 1.76
CA GLN A 87 15.35 -5.04 1.84
C GLN A 87 16.77 -5.21 1.26
N GLN A 88 17.42 -4.12 0.79
CA GLN A 88 18.68 -4.20 0.04
C GLN A 88 19.96 -4.13 0.90
N ASN A 89 19.86 -3.99 2.22
CA ASN A 89 21.01 -4.10 3.11
C ASN A 89 21.21 -5.55 3.58
N LEU A 90 22.29 -6.18 3.09
CA LEU A 90 22.67 -7.57 3.39
C LEU A 90 22.87 -7.82 4.90
N GLU A 91 23.30 -6.80 5.66
CA GLU A 91 23.44 -6.86 7.13
C GLU A 91 22.09 -7.00 7.88
N ASN A 92 20.97 -6.64 7.25
CA ASN A 92 19.62 -6.75 7.82
C ASN A 92 18.87 -8.04 7.40
N ALA A 93 19.40 -8.80 6.43
CA ALA A 93 18.65 -9.82 5.68
C ALA A 93 18.16 -11.04 6.49
N LEU A 94 18.77 -11.36 7.64
CA LEU A 94 18.32 -12.46 8.52
C LEU A 94 17.32 -12.00 9.59
N SER A 95 17.14 -10.69 9.76
CA SER A 95 16.28 -10.04 10.77
C SER A 95 15.00 -9.42 10.17
N THR A 96 14.90 -9.35 8.84
CA THR A 96 13.82 -8.64 8.12
C THR A 96 12.59 -9.49 7.85
N PHE A 97 12.70 -10.74 7.36
CA PHE A 97 11.51 -11.56 7.05
C PHE A 97 10.64 -11.78 8.29
N SER A 98 11.23 -12.26 9.39
CA SER A 98 10.52 -12.46 10.66
C SER A 98 9.95 -11.15 11.22
N GLY A 99 10.63 -10.02 11.00
CA GLY A 99 10.14 -8.69 11.36
C GLY A 99 8.89 -8.30 10.56
N HIS A 100 8.95 -8.42 9.23
CA HIS A 100 7.82 -8.22 8.33
C HIS A 100 6.64 -9.13 8.71
N MET A 101 6.89 -10.41 8.94
CA MET A 101 5.84 -11.36 9.34
C MET A 101 5.22 -11.00 10.69
N LYS A 102 6.01 -10.53 11.65
CA LYS A 102 5.49 -10.05 12.94
C LYS A 102 4.60 -8.82 12.75
N ASN A 103 5.04 -7.85 11.94
CA ASN A 103 4.26 -6.65 11.62
C ASN A 103 2.93 -7.04 10.95
N ILE A 104 2.98 -7.90 9.93
CA ILE A 104 1.80 -8.38 9.22
C ILE A 104 0.85 -9.13 10.16
N ALA A 105 1.37 -9.97 11.06
CA ALA A 105 0.55 -10.66 12.06
C ALA A 105 -0.11 -9.70 13.06
N GLU A 106 0.54 -8.58 13.39
CA GLU A 106 -0.07 -7.48 14.15
C GLU A 106 -1.15 -6.76 13.35
N MET A 107 -0.92 -6.48 12.07
CA MET A 107 -1.90 -5.86 11.18
C MET A 107 -3.14 -6.74 11.03
N LEU A 108 -2.99 -8.04 10.72
CA LEU A 108 -4.09 -8.98 10.52
C LEU A 108 -5.05 -9.08 11.72
N ARG A 109 -4.54 -8.88 12.93
CA ARG A 109 -5.35 -8.86 14.16
C ARG A 109 -6.25 -7.64 14.28
N ASN A 110 -5.84 -6.50 13.72
CA ASN A 110 -6.53 -5.22 13.87
C ASN A 110 -7.30 -4.78 12.61
N VAL A 111 -6.90 -5.27 11.44
CA VAL A 111 -7.50 -4.95 10.14
C VAL A 111 -9.01 -5.21 10.11
N LYS A 112 -9.74 -4.21 9.61
CA LYS A 112 -11.21 -4.15 9.49
C LYS A 112 -11.62 -3.18 8.36
N ARG A 113 -12.92 -2.87 8.25
CA ARG A 113 -13.43 -1.77 7.41
C ARG A 113 -12.83 -0.43 7.87
N HIS A 114 -12.72 0.52 6.97
CA HIS A 114 -12.08 1.83 7.16
C HIS A 114 -10.58 1.74 7.48
N THR A 115 -9.92 0.68 7.02
CA THR A 115 -8.47 0.51 7.10
C THR A 115 -7.85 0.54 5.70
N LEU A 116 -6.74 1.26 5.54
CA LEU A 116 -5.85 1.13 4.37
C LEU A 116 -4.60 0.35 4.78
N VAL A 117 -4.22 -0.65 3.99
CA VAL A 117 -3.00 -1.44 4.17
C VAL A 117 -2.12 -1.27 2.94
N LEU A 118 -0.84 -0.93 3.18
CA LEU A 118 0.19 -0.76 2.17
C LEU A 118 1.34 -1.73 2.44
N LEU A 119 1.55 -2.69 1.54
CA LEU A 119 2.55 -3.76 1.69
C LEU A 119 3.55 -3.71 0.52
N ASP A 120 4.84 -3.61 0.80
CA ASP A 120 5.88 -3.68 -0.23
C ASP A 120 6.55 -5.06 -0.25
N GLU A 121 6.76 -5.59 -1.45
CA GLU A 121 7.42 -6.88 -1.72
C GLU A 121 6.86 -8.04 -0.89
N ILE A 122 5.52 -8.14 -0.77
CA ILE A 122 4.90 -9.19 0.04
C ILE A 122 5.30 -10.59 -0.45
N GLY A 123 5.68 -11.44 0.50
CA GLY A 123 6.10 -12.81 0.25
C GLY A 123 7.58 -12.95 -0.13
N SER A 124 8.33 -11.85 -0.28
CA SER A 124 9.78 -11.92 -0.50
C SER A 124 10.53 -12.45 0.74
N GLY A 125 11.76 -12.94 0.53
CA GLY A 125 12.63 -13.41 1.63
C GLY A 125 12.45 -14.87 2.02
N THR A 126 11.65 -15.65 1.27
CA THR A 126 11.51 -17.11 1.39
C THR A 126 11.47 -17.78 0.02
N GLU A 127 11.29 -19.11 -0.02
CA GLU A 127 11.08 -19.88 -1.25
C GLU A 127 9.90 -19.31 -2.07
N PRO A 128 10.06 -19.07 -3.39
CA PRO A 128 9.06 -18.35 -4.20
C PRO A 128 7.63 -18.88 -4.10
N ASN A 129 7.46 -20.21 -4.12
CA ASN A 129 6.13 -20.83 -4.05
C ASN A 129 5.48 -20.65 -2.66
N GLU A 130 6.28 -20.74 -1.61
CA GLU A 130 5.80 -20.52 -0.24
C GLU A 130 5.46 -19.04 -0.02
N GLY A 131 6.32 -18.15 -0.53
CA GLY A 131 6.15 -16.70 -0.48
C GLY A 131 4.88 -16.24 -1.19
N ALA A 132 4.63 -16.75 -2.40
CA ALA A 132 3.42 -16.45 -3.17
C ALA A 132 2.16 -16.96 -2.45
N GLY A 133 2.16 -18.22 -1.99
CA GLY A 133 1.02 -18.78 -1.25
C GLY A 133 0.71 -18.00 0.03
N LEU A 134 1.74 -17.59 0.76
CA LEU A 134 1.62 -16.77 1.96
C LEU A 134 1.07 -15.37 1.64
N ALA A 135 1.59 -14.71 0.60
CA ALA A 135 1.13 -13.41 0.15
C ALA A 135 -0.36 -13.42 -0.23
N ILE A 136 -0.79 -14.43 -0.99
CA ILE A 136 -2.19 -14.62 -1.37
C ILE A 136 -3.06 -14.78 -0.12
N ALA A 137 -2.69 -15.68 0.80
CA ALA A 137 -3.46 -15.92 2.02
C ALA A 137 -3.59 -14.67 2.91
N ILE A 138 -2.51 -13.89 3.05
CA ILE A 138 -2.51 -12.64 3.81
C ILE A 138 -3.44 -11.61 3.15
N MET A 139 -3.27 -11.37 1.85
CA MET A 139 -4.07 -10.38 1.13
C MET A 139 -5.55 -10.76 1.11
N GLU A 140 -5.87 -12.04 0.88
CA GLU A 140 -7.24 -12.54 0.91
C GLU A 140 -7.86 -12.33 2.29
N THR A 141 -7.13 -12.62 3.37
CA THR A 141 -7.63 -12.41 4.73
C THR A 141 -7.92 -10.93 5.01
N MET A 142 -7.03 -10.02 4.62
CA MET A 142 -7.24 -8.58 4.78
C MET A 142 -8.41 -8.07 3.93
N TYR A 143 -8.55 -8.58 2.71
CA TYR A 143 -9.64 -8.27 1.80
C TYR A 143 -10.99 -8.74 2.35
N GLN A 144 -11.07 -9.97 2.88
CA GLN A 144 -12.28 -10.53 3.48
C GLN A 144 -12.69 -9.76 4.76
N LYS A 145 -11.73 -9.25 5.53
CA LYS A 145 -11.96 -8.32 6.65
C LYS A 145 -12.45 -6.94 6.20
N GLY A 146 -12.42 -6.67 4.89
CA GLY A 146 -12.94 -5.47 4.28
C GLY A 146 -11.95 -4.32 4.20
N ALA A 147 -10.65 -4.51 4.39
CA ALA A 147 -9.71 -3.40 4.22
C ALA A 147 -9.56 -2.98 2.75
N LEU A 148 -9.03 -1.78 2.56
CA LEU A 148 -8.42 -1.34 1.31
C LEU A 148 -6.96 -1.81 1.34
N VAL A 149 -6.55 -2.63 0.38
CA VAL A 149 -5.22 -3.26 0.37
C VAL A 149 -4.50 -2.89 -0.93
N VAL A 150 -3.27 -2.38 -0.80
CA VAL A 150 -2.35 -2.19 -1.92
C VAL A 150 -1.07 -2.94 -1.59
N ALA A 151 -0.69 -3.87 -2.46
CA ALA A 151 0.52 -4.65 -2.31
C ALA A 151 1.40 -4.55 -3.55
N THR A 152 2.71 -4.67 -3.37
CA THR A 152 3.64 -4.94 -4.48
C THR A 152 4.21 -6.32 -4.32
N THR A 153 4.53 -6.96 -5.44
CA THR A 153 5.20 -8.25 -5.43
C THR A 153 6.07 -8.45 -6.66
N HIS A 154 7.02 -9.37 -6.53
CA HIS A 154 7.85 -9.89 -7.62
C HIS A 154 7.22 -11.08 -8.32
N TYR A 155 6.23 -11.68 -7.69
CA TYR A 155 5.52 -12.83 -8.24
C TYR A 155 4.56 -12.33 -9.33
N GLY A 156 4.72 -12.87 -10.54
CA GLY A 156 3.85 -12.53 -11.68
C GLY A 156 2.57 -13.36 -11.73
N GLU A 157 2.39 -14.28 -10.78
CA GLU A 157 1.32 -15.28 -10.72
C GLU A 157 0.27 -14.95 -9.66
#